data_AF-A0A8F2URM3-F1
#
_entry.id   AF-A0A8F2URM3-F1
#
_cell.length_a   1.000
_cell.length_b   1.000
_cell.length_c   1.000
_cell.angle_alpha   90.00
_cell.angle_beta   90.00
_cell.angle_gamma   90.00
#
_symmetry.space_group_name_H-M   'P 1'
#
loop_
_entity.id
_entity.type
_entity.pdbx_description
1 polymer ?
#
loop_
_entity_poly.entity_id
_entity_poly.type
_entity_poly.pdbx_seq_one_letter_code
_entity_poly.pdbx_strand_id
1 'polypeptide(L)' 'MTDQNRSYEQESIARALCAGCNKQLAPDEIYACAECVNEWLVYRDPHSDMTGDKDG' A
#
# COMPACT_ATOMS: atom_id res chain seq x y z
N MET A 1 26.31 -10.70 -30.49
CA MET A 1 25.42 -9.50 -30.54
C MET A 1 24.24 -9.80 -29.65
N THR A 2 24.53 -10.02 -28.37
CA THR A 2 23.68 -10.72 -27.41
C THR A 2 23.92 -10.01 -26.10
N ASP A 3 22.94 -9.23 -25.64
CA ASP A 3 22.53 -9.22 -24.22
C ASP A 3 21.54 -8.12 -23.88
N GLN A 4 21.43 -7.06 -24.67
CA GLN A 4 20.60 -5.90 -24.30
C GLN A 4 19.12 -6.27 -24.06
N ASN A 5 18.63 -7.30 -24.76
CA ASN A 5 17.26 -7.79 -24.60
C ASN A 5 17.07 -8.60 -23.29
N ARG A 6 18.10 -9.34 -22.83
CA ARG A 6 18.03 -10.15 -21.60
C ARG A 6 18.14 -9.30 -20.33
N SER A 7 18.86 -8.18 -20.38
CA SER A 7 18.84 -7.17 -19.31
C SER A 7 17.49 -6.48 -19.21
N TYR A 8 16.89 -6.11 -20.35
CA TYR A 8 15.59 -5.43 -20.40
C TYR A 8 14.45 -6.26 -19.79
N GLU A 9 14.46 -7.58 -19.98
CA GLU A 9 13.48 -8.50 -19.39
C GLU A 9 13.65 -8.68 -17.86
N GLN A 10 14.87 -8.51 -17.33
CA GLN A 10 15.11 -8.60 -15.89
C GLN A 10 14.67 -7.33 -15.15
N GLU A 11 14.75 -6.18 -15.80
CA GLU A 11 14.41 -4.88 -15.22
C GLU A 11 12.91 -4.54 -15.33
N SER A 12 12.12 -5.32 -16.07
CA SER A 12 10.73 -4.99 -16.44
C SER A 12 9.67 -5.50 -15.47
N ILE A 13 10.04 -6.01 -14.28
CA ILE A 13 9.07 -6.23 -13.21
C ILE A 13 8.76 -4.89 -12.56
N ALA A 14 7.86 -4.13 -13.19
CA ALA A 14 7.28 -2.94 -12.58
C ALA A 14 6.57 -3.36 -11.28
N ARG A 15 7.15 -3.00 -10.14
CA ARG A 15 6.53 -3.26 -8.83
C ARG A 15 5.27 -2.41 -8.70
N ALA A 16 4.25 -2.98 -8.08
CA ALA A 16 2.98 -2.29 -7.83
C ALA A 16 3.21 -1.00 -7.02
N LEU A 17 2.35 -0.01 -7.25
CA LEU A 17 2.36 1.27 -6.54
C LEU A 17 1.22 1.33 -5.54
N CYS A 18 1.47 1.94 -4.38
CA CYS A 18 0.48 2.13 -3.34
C CYS A 18 -0.68 3.01 -3.85
N ALA A 19 -1.91 2.55 -3.69
CA ALA A 19 -3.11 3.30 -4.07
C ALA A 19 -3.32 4.61 -3.27
N GLY A 20 -2.69 4.75 -2.09
CA GLY A 20 -2.82 5.93 -1.24
C GLY A 20 -1.74 7.00 -1.46
N CYS A 21 -0.50 6.58 -1.73
CA CYS A 21 0.64 7.51 -1.76
C CYS A 21 1.60 7.30 -2.95
N ASN A 22 1.25 6.44 -3.90
CA ASN A 22 2.01 6.15 -5.12
C ASN A 22 3.45 5.68 -4.94
N LYS A 23 3.88 5.35 -3.71
CA LYS A 23 5.19 4.74 -3.46
C LYS A 23 5.22 3.30 -3.94
N GLN A 24 6.41 2.79 -4.25
CA GLN A 24 6.61 1.41 -4.63
C GLN A 24 6.30 0.47 -3.45
N LEU A 25 5.45 -0.53 -3.68
CA LEU A 25 5.05 -1.50 -2.68
C LEU A 25 6.16 -2.52 -2.39
N ALA A 26 6.20 -3.01 -1.15
CA ALA A 26 7.03 -4.14 -0.78
C ALA A 26 6.54 -5.43 -1.47
N PRO A 27 7.37 -6.48 -1.57
CA PRO A 27 7.00 -7.72 -2.27
C PRO A 27 5.75 -8.43 -1.70
N ASP A 28 5.44 -8.18 -0.44
CA ASP A 28 4.30 -8.71 0.31
C ASP A 28 3.08 -7.78 0.32
N GLU A 29 3.20 -6.57 -0.24
CA GLU A 29 2.11 -5.59 -0.30
C GLU A 29 1.44 -5.61 -1.71
N ILE A 30 0.12 -5.73 -1.75
CA ILE A 30 -0.64 -5.93 -3.01
C ILE A 30 -1.36 -4.67 -3.50
N TYR A 31 -1.85 -3.81 -2.59
CA TYR A 31 -2.75 -2.69 -2.94
C TYR A 31 -2.34 -1.35 -2.31
N ALA A 32 -1.99 -1.37 -1.03
CA ALA A 32 -1.60 -0.19 -0.29
C ALA A 32 -0.50 -0.57 0.70
N CYS A 33 0.32 0.42 1.05
CA CYS A 33 1.36 0.21 2.04
C CYS A 33 0.80 0.19 3.46
N ALA A 34 1.54 -0.40 4.39
CA ALA A 34 1.15 -0.48 5.81
C ALA A 34 0.73 0.89 6.42
N GLU A 35 1.43 1.97 6.07
CA GLU A 35 1.11 3.33 6.54
C GLU A 35 -0.30 3.78 6.12
N CYS A 36 -0.63 3.69 4.82
CA CYS A 36 -1.96 4.06 4.31
C CYS A 36 -3.06 3.13 4.85
N VAL A 37 -2.77 1.83 5.00
CA VAL A 37 -3.72 0.88 5.59
C VAL A 37 -4.04 1.27 7.04
N ASN A 38 -3.03 1.58 7.86
CA ASN A 38 -3.23 2.02 9.24
C ASN A 38 -4.07 3.29 9.32
N GLU A 39 -3.81 4.27 8.47
CA GLU A 39 -4.62 5.50 8.40
C GLU A 39 -6.09 5.19 8.10
N TRP A 40 -6.35 4.30 7.14
CA TRP A 40 -7.72 3.91 6.80
C TRP A 40 -8.40 3.11 7.90
N LEU A 41 -7.66 2.28 8.65
CA LEU A 41 -8.24 1.55 9.79
C LEU A 41 -8.67 2.51 10.91
N VAL A 42 -7.94 3.61 11.12
CA VAL A 42 -8.31 4.62 12.13
C VAL A 42 -9.54 5.42 11.72
N TYR A 43 -9.60 5.90 10.48
CA TYR A 43 -10.64 6.84 10.05
C TYR A 43 -11.86 6.20 9.38
N ARG A 44 -11.74 4.95 8.92
CA ARG A 44 -12.75 4.28 8.10
C ARG A 44 -13.42 3.12 8.82
N ASP A 45 -13.05 2.84 10.07
CA ASP A 45 -13.78 1.91 10.91
C ASP A 45 -15.15 2.54 11.27
N PRO A 46 -16.28 2.01 10.76
CA PRO A 46 -17.62 2.50 11.10
C PRO A 46 -17.94 2.32 12.60
N HIS A 47 -17.15 1.53 13.34
CA HIS A 47 -17.24 1.31 14.78
C HIS A 47 -16.25 2.17 15.60
N SER A 48 -15.45 3.02 14.96
CA SER A 48 -14.53 3.95 15.67
C SER A 48 -15.25 4.99 16.54
N ASP A 49 -16.55 5.20 16.34
CA ASP A 49 -17.38 6.13 17.11
C ASP A 49 -17.97 5.52 18.41
N MET A 50 -17.41 4.41 18.92
CA MET A 50 -17.83 3.78 20.18
C MET A 50 -16.91 4.05 21.37
N THR A 51 -16.05 5.07 21.33
CA THR A 51 -15.60 5.71 22.58
C THR A 51 -16.74 6.59 23.10
N GLY A 52 -17.63 5.96 23.83
CA GLY A 52 -18.79 6.60 24.45
C GLY A 52 -18.36 7.79 25.30
N ASP A 53 -18.68 8.98 24.81
CA ASP A 53 -18.97 10.13 25.64
C ASP A 53 -20.29 9.83 26.38
N LYS A 54 -20.16 9.04 27.45
CA LYS A 54 -21.18 8.90 28.50
C LYS A 54 -20.67 9.62 29.73
N ASP A 55 -20.38 10.91 29.57
CA ASP A 55 -20.16 11.79 30.71
C ASP A 55 -21.52 12.26 31.24
N GLY A 56 -21.97 11.60 32.32
CA GLY A 56 -22.74 12.16 33.44
C GLY A 56 -24.08 12.82 33.16
#